data_AF-A0ABD4VN70-F1
#
_entry.id   AF-A0ABD4VN70-F1
#
_cell.length_a   1.000
_cell.length_b   1.000
_cell.length_c   1.000
_cell.angle_alpha   90.00
_cell.angle_beta   90.00
_cell.angle_gamma   90.00
#
_symmetry.space_group_name_H-M   'P 1'
#
loop_
_entity.id
_entity.type
_entity.pdbx_description
1 polymer ?
#
loop_
_entity_poly.entity_id
_entity_poly.type
_entity_poly.pdbx_seq_one_letter_code
_entity_poly.pdbx_strand_id
1 'polypeptide(L)'
;MDAGKVTDHHALIITECLPGELSDDERKIYDMVAAQITEELLQVQVSVTDGERLSCPKCQSGRILFYPKVAKCSNVDCGLTVFRSKGEKQLTDNQITDLVTKGKTSLIKGFKNKDGKTFDAHVTFDKDFRTVYEFPPRTDKAKGKGGRR
;
A
#
# COMPACT_ATOMS: atom_id res chain seq x y z
N MET A 1 -8.76 5.04 -31.88
CA MET A 1 -9.79 5.02 -30.82
C MET A 1 -9.15 4.36 -29.62
N ASP A 2 -8.73 5.15 -28.63
CA ASP A 2 -8.11 4.62 -27.42
C ASP A 2 -9.17 3.99 -26.54
N ALA A 3 -9.11 2.67 -26.41
CA ALA A 3 -9.85 1.91 -25.42
C ALA A 3 -9.25 2.22 -24.04
N GLY A 4 -9.67 3.33 -23.46
CA GLY A 4 -9.41 3.67 -22.07
C GLY A 4 -9.94 2.54 -21.19
N LYS A 5 -9.02 1.79 -20.59
CA LYS A 5 -9.30 0.70 -19.65
C LYS A 5 -10.24 1.19 -18.56
N VAL A 6 -11.53 0.87 -18.67
CA VAL A 6 -12.44 0.87 -17.53
C VAL A 6 -12.02 -0.34 -16.70
N THR A 7 -11.31 -0.11 -15.60
CA THR A 7 -11.08 -1.18 -14.64
C THR A 7 -12.35 -1.30 -13.82
N ASP A 8 -13.10 -2.36 -14.08
CA ASP A 8 -14.29 -2.75 -13.34
C ASP A 8 -14.00 -2.82 -11.83
N HIS A 9 -14.31 -1.75 -11.11
CA HIS A 9 -14.30 -1.70 -9.65
C HIS A 9 -15.66 -2.19 -9.15
N HIS A 10 -15.90 -3.50 -9.25
CA HIS A 10 -17.07 -4.10 -8.63
C HIS A 10 -16.94 -3.95 -7.11
N ALA A 11 -17.97 -3.38 -6.48
CA ALA A 11 -18.05 -3.20 -5.04
C ALA A 11 -19.25 -3.97 -4.49
N LEU A 12 -19.04 -4.77 -3.44
CA LEU A 12 -20.12 -5.36 -2.68
C LEU A 12 -20.63 -4.33 -1.68
N ILE A 13 -21.88 -3.91 -1.83
CA ILE A 13 -22.55 -3.01 -0.90
C ILE A 13 -23.39 -3.88 0.02
N ILE A 14 -22.99 -3.96 1.30
CA ILE A 14 -23.82 -4.59 2.32
C ILE A 14 -24.97 -3.62 2.59
N THR A 15 -26.11 -3.87 1.97
CA THR A 15 -27.36 -3.23 2.34
C THR A 15 -27.84 -3.94 3.59
N GLU A 16 -27.92 -3.26 4.74
CA GLU A 16 -28.52 -3.81 5.97
C GLU A 16 -30.02 -4.16 5.82
N CYS A 17 -30.55 -4.08 4.60
CA CYS A 17 -31.85 -4.59 4.19
C CYS A 17 -31.79 -6.12 4.09
N LEU A 18 -32.27 -6.78 5.13
CA LEU A 18 -32.55 -8.21 5.05
C LEU A 18 -33.71 -8.45 4.06
N PRO A 19 -33.66 -9.50 3.24
CA PRO A 19 -34.83 -9.90 2.46
C PRO A 19 -36.00 -10.19 3.41
N GLY A 20 -37.20 -9.73 3.06
CA GLY A 20 -38.42 -9.96 3.84
C GLY A 20 -38.90 -11.42 3.78
N GLU A 21 -40.22 -11.63 3.86
CA GLU A 21 -40.83 -12.95 3.61
C GLU A 21 -40.67 -13.34 2.13
N LEU A 22 -39.61 -14.09 1.83
CA LEU A 22 -39.39 -14.70 0.52
C LEU A 22 -40.26 -15.95 0.39
N SER A 23 -40.90 -16.14 -0.78
CA SER A 23 -41.51 -17.42 -1.13
C SER A 23 -40.47 -18.52 -1.26
N ASP A 24 -40.90 -19.78 -1.27
CA ASP A 24 -40.01 -20.95 -1.34
C ASP A 24 -39.10 -20.93 -2.58
N ASP A 25 -39.59 -20.44 -3.71
CA ASP A 25 -38.81 -20.39 -4.95
C ASP A 25 -37.83 -19.22 -4.96
N GLU A 26 -38.22 -18.06 -4.44
CA GLU A 26 -37.33 -16.91 -4.29
C GLU A 26 -36.20 -17.19 -3.30
N ARG A 27 -36.51 -17.92 -2.20
CA ARG A 27 -35.52 -18.35 -1.21
C ARG A 27 -34.47 -19.28 -1.83
N LYS A 28 -34.90 -20.27 -2.63
CA LYS A 28 -33.96 -21.16 -3.34
C LYS A 28 -33.00 -20.37 -4.25
N ILE A 29 -33.52 -19.38 -4.97
CA ILE A 29 -32.70 -18.54 -5.85
C ILE A 29 -31.72 -17.70 -5.03
N TYR A 30 -32.19 -17.08 -3.95
CA TYR A 30 -31.35 -16.29 -3.05
C TYR A 30 -30.22 -17.13 -2.47
N ASP A 31 -30.53 -18.31 -1.92
CA ASP A 31 -29.56 -19.21 -1.30
C ASP A 31 -28.51 -19.69 -2.32
N MET A 32 -28.93 -19.99 -3.55
CA MET A 32 -28.02 -20.37 -4.63
C MET A 32 -27.02 -19.25 -4.95
N VAL A 33 -27.49 -18.01 -5.10
CA VAL A 33 -26.61 -16.86 -5.40
C VAL A 33 -25.70 -16.55 -4.21
N ALA A 34 -26.24 -16.55 -3.00
CA ALA A 34 -25.46 -16.33 -1.79
C ALA A 34 -24.36 -17.39 -1.61
N ALA A 35 -24.69 -18.67 -1.85
CA ALA A 35 -23.73 -19.76 -1.78
C ALA A 35 -22.62 -19.60 -2.82
N GLN A 36 -22.97 -19.28 -4.08
CA GLN A 36 -21.99 -19.08 -5.15
C GLN A 36 -21.01 -17.94 -4.82
N ILE A 37 -21.51 -16.78 -4.40
CA ILE A 37 -20.67 -15.63 -4.03
C ILE A 37 -19.77 -16.01 -2.84
N THR A 38 -20.30 -16.72 -1.85
CA THR A 38 -19.53 -17.14 -0.67
C THR A 38 -18.41 -18.10 -1.07
N GLU A 39 -18.69 -19.07 -1.94
CA GLU A 39 -17.70 -20.01 -2.45
C GLU A 39 -16.59 -19.31 -3.23
N GLU A 40 -16.96 -18.40 -4.14
CA GLU A 40 -16.00 -17.60 -4.90
C GLU A 40 -15.12 -16.75 -3.97
N LEU A 41 -15.69 -16.08 -2.98
CA LEU A 41 -14.95 -15.28 -2.00
C LEU A 41 -14.01 -16.11 -1.12
N LEU A 42 -14.43 -17.32 -0.73
CA LEU A 42 -13.58 -18.25 0.03
C LEU A 42 -12.40 -18.78 -0.81
N GLN A 43 -12.59 -18.90 -2.13
CA GLN A 43 -11.52 -19.31 -3.05
C GLN A 43 -10.52 -18.18 -3.34
N VAL A 44 -10.84 -16.91 -3.03
CA VAL A 44 -9.90 -15.80 -3.17
C VAL A 44 -8.75 -15.95 -2.18
N GLN A 45 -7.58 -16.29 -2.72
CA GLN A 45 -6.34 -16.28 -1.96
C GLN A 45 -5.78 -14.87 -1.88
N VAL A 46 -5.88 -14.24 -0.71
CA VAL A 46 -5.11 -13.03 -0.42
C VAL A 46 -3.68 -13.46 -0.11
N SER A 47 -2.76 -13.22 -1.04
CA SER A 47 -1.33 -13.48 -0.84
C SER A 47 -0.77 -12.51 0.20
N VAL A 48 -0.84 -12.92 1.46
CA VAL A 48 -0.13 -12.28 2.56
C VAL A 48 1.23 -12.96 2.66
N THR A 49 2.28 -12.26 2.27
CA THR A 49 3.61 -12.69 2.66
C THR A 49 3.81 -12.28 4.12
N ASP A 50 3.99 -13.26 4.99
CA ASP A 50 4.47 -13.05 6.36
C ASP A 50 5.94 -12.62 6.23
N GLY A 51 6.17 -11.37 5.85
CA GLY A 51 7.51 -10.82 5.72
C GLY A 51 8.23 -10.98 7.05
N GLU A 52 9.30 -11.79 7.05
CA GLU A 52 10.18 -12.13 8.19
C GLU A 52 9.77 -11.51 9.53
N ARG A 53 8.70 -12.00 10.18
CA ARG A 53 8.22 -11.59 11.51
C ARG A 53 8.61 -10.16 11.93
N LEU A 54 8.30 -9.15 11.11
CA LEU A 54 8.74 -7.79 11.40
C LEU A 54 7.84 -7.15 12.46
N SER A 55 8.40 -6.79 13.61
CA SER A 55 7.67 -6.07 14.64
C SER A 55 7.29 -4.66 14.18
N CYS A 56 6.08 -4.23 14.52
CA CYS A 56 5.57 -2.92 14.15
C CYS A 56 6.33 -1.81 14.89
N PRO A 57 6.92 -0.81 14.21
CA PRO A 57 7.65 0.28 14.86
C PRO A 57 6.75 1.23 15.65
N LYS A 58 5.44 1.25 15.35
CA LYS A 58 4.46 2.12 16.02
C LYS A 58 3.95 1.57 17.35
N CYS A 59 3.57 0.29 17.38
CA CYS A 59 2.97 -0.32 18.59
C CYS A 59 3.83 -1.40 19.25
N GLN A 60 4.87 -1.91 18.57
CA GLN A 60 5.80 -2.96 19.00
C GLN A 60 5.17 -4.32 19.37
N SER A 61 3.84 -4.40 19.52
CA SER A 61 3.07 -5.60 19.83
C SER A 61 2.56 -6.35 18.61
N GLY A 62 2.33 -5.64 17.51
CA GLY A 62 1.86 -6.22 16.25
C GLY A 62 3.02 -6.51 15.28
N ARG A 63 2.71 -7.26 14.23
CA ARG A 63 3.64 -7.55 13.12
C ARG A 63 3.23 -6.82 11.84
N ILE A 64 4.17 -6.62 10.93
CA ILE A 64 3.89 -6.06 9.60
C ILE A 64 3.51 -7.18 8.65
N LEU A 65 2.35 -7.03 8.03
CA LEU A 65 1.82 -7.91 7.00
C LEU A 65 1.98 -7.24 5.64
N PHE A 66 2.58 -7.94 4.69
CA PHE A 66 2.80 -7.44 3.34
C PHE A 66 1.67 -7.89 2.42
N TYR A 67 1.04 -6.90 1.78
CA TYR A 67 0.05 -7.08 0.73
C TYR A 67 0.58 -6.47 -0.56
N PRO A 68 0.02 -6.83 -1.73
CA PRO A 68 0.53 -6.37 -3.02
C PRO A 68 0.68 -4.84 -3.16
N LYS A 69 -0.21 -4.06 -2.53
CA LYS A 69 -0.22 -2.58 -2.62
C LYS A 69 0.22 -1.87 -1.34
N VAL A 70 0.19 -2.55 -0.20
CA VAL A 70 0.39 -1.93 1.13
C VAL A 70 1.06 -2.91 2.08
N ALA A 71 1.79 -2.39 3.06
CA ALA A 71 2.20 -3.11 4.24
C ALA A 71 1.49 -2.51 5.46
N LYS A 72 0.81 -3.33 6.27
CA LYS A 72 0.03 -2.85 7.43
C LYS A 72 0.35 -3.61 8.69
N CYS A 73 0.13 -2.97 9.84
CA CYS A 73 0.20 -3.68 11.12
C CYS A 73 -0.94 -4.72 11.23
N SER A 74 -0.67 -5.84 11.88
CA SER A 74 -1.65 -6.85 12.23
C SER A 74 -2.57 -6.43 13.39
N ASN A 75 -2.12 -5.49 14.23
CA ASN A 75 -2.92 -5.00 15.35
C ASN A 75 -3.93 -3.96 14.83
N VAL A 76 -5.22 -4.22 15.02
CA VAL A 76 -6.32 -3.35 14.57
C VAL A 76 -6.33 -1.98 15.27
N ASP A 77 -5.83 -1.91 16.50
CA ASP A 77 -5.67 -0.64 17.23
C ASP A 77 -4.45 0.16 16.73
N CYS A 78 -3.56 -0.50 15.99
CA CYS A 78 -2.40 0.13 15.37
C CYS A 78 -2.66 0.41 13.88
N GLY A 79 -3.16 1.60 13.58
CA GLY A 79 -3.42 2.06 12.20
C GLY A 79 -2.18 2.31 11.32
N LEU A 80 -1.03 1.66 11.57
CA LEU A 80 0.16 1.82 10.73
C LEU A 80 -0.07 1.18 9.35
N THR A 81 -0.06 2.01 8.31
CA THR A 81 -0.19 1.57 6.91
C THR A 81 0.86 2.26 6.05
N VAL A 82 1.65 1.47 5.34
CA VAL A 82 2.67 1.91 4.39
C VAL A 82 2.21 1.55 2.99
N PHE A 83 2.04 2.54 2.12
CA PHE A 83 1.74 2.30 0.72
C PHE A 83 3.01 1.89 -0.03
N ARG A 84 2.92 0.82 -0.82
CA ARG A 84 4.01 0.38 -1.70
C ARG A 84 4.24 1.38 -2.83
N SER A 85 3.18 2.03 -3.30
CA SER A 85 3.28 3.09 -4.31
C SER A 85 3.56 4.45 -3.65
N LYS A 86 4.65 5.11 -4.07
CA LYS A 86 5.00 6.46 -3.63
C LYS A 86 5.75 7.21 -4.74
N GLY A 87 5.23 8.35 -5.18
CA GLY A 87 5.86 9.20 -6.22
C GLY A 87 6.11 8.48 -7.55
N GLU A 88 5.09 7.79 -8.09
CA GLU A 88 5.15 6.92 -9.29
C GLU A 88 6.13 5.73 -9.19
N LYS A 89 6.73 5.48 -8.02
CA LYS A 89 7.60 4.31 -7.77
C LYS A 89 6.90 3.30 -6.88
N GLN A 90 7.30 2.03 -7.04
CA GLN A 90 6.92 0.93 -6.15
C GLN A 90 8.11 0.62 -5.24
N LEU A 91 7.87 0.66 -3.93
CA LEU A 91 8.83 0.24 -2.93
C LEU A 91 9.00 -1.29 -3.00
N THR A 92 10.24 -1.77 -2.89
CA THR A 92 10.50 -3.21 -2.77
C THR A 92 10.24 -3.68 -1.34
N ASP A 93 10.03 -4.99 -1.15
CA ASP A 93 9.84 -5.54 0.20
C ASP A 93 11.04 -5.23 1.09
N ASN A 94 12.27 -5.32 0.57
CA ASN A 94 13.48 -4.95 1.29
C ASN A 94 13.49 -3.47 1.73
N GLN A 95 12.98 -2.55 0.90
CA GLN A 95 12.89 -1.13 1.27
C GLN A 95 11.86 -0.92 2.37
N ILE A 96 10.71 -1.59 2.31
CA ILE A 96 9.70 -1.53 3.38
C ILE A 96 10.25 -2.17 4.66
N THR A 97 10.97 -3.29 4.56
CA THR A 97 11.66 -3.91 5.68
C THR A 97 12.66 -2.95 6.31
N ASP A 98 13.49 -2.27 5.52
CA ASP A 98 14.42 -1.23 5.99
C ASP A 98 13.66 -0.08 6.68
N LEU A 99 12.55 0.39 6.09
CA LEU A 99 11.74 1.46 6.67
C LEU A 99 11.16 1.05 8.04
N VAL A 100 10.68 -0.18 8.16
CA VAL A 100 10.06 -0.72 9.38
C VAL A 100 11.11 -1.00 10.47
N THR A 101 12.28 -1.54 10.10
CA THR A 101 13.32 -1.96 11.06
C THR A 101 14.29 -0.85 11.43
N LYS A 102 14.71 -0.03 10.46
CA LYS A 102 15.70 1.04 10.62
C LYS A 102 15.07 2.43 10.72
N GLY A 103 13.76 2.55 10.48
CA GLY A 103 13.04 3.83 10.44
C GLY A 103 13.25 4.64 9.14
N LYS A 104 14.08 4.14 8.21
CA LYS A 104 14.40 4.80 6.94
C LYS A 104 14.74 3.81 5.84
N THR A 105 14.37 4.12 4.61
CA THR A 105 14.80 3.35 3.43
C THR A 105 16.20 3.72 2.99
N SER A 106 16.80 2.85 2.18
CA SER A 106 17.92 3.22 1.30
C SER A 106 17.53 4.37 0.36
N LEU A 107 18.52 5.06 -0.24
CA LEU A 107 18.27 6.16 -1.19
C LEU A 107 17.56 5.60 -2.43
N ILE A 108 16.32 6.04 -2.66
CA ILE A 108 15.52 5.62 -3.81
C ILE A 108 15.60 6.71 -4.87
N LYS A 109 15.96 6.28 -6.08
CA LYS A 109 16.20 7.20 -7.19
C LYS A 109 14.98 7.38 -8.08
N GLY A 110 14.83 8.60 -8.59
CA GLY A 110 13.84 8.94 -9.61
C GLY A 110 12.40 8.90 -9.13
N PHE A 111 12.12 9.27 -7.87
CA PHE A 111 10.77 9.67 -7.49
C PHE A 111 10.32 10.84 -8.34
N LYS A 112 9.05 10.88 -8.71
CA LYS A 112 8.49 11.97 -9.52
C LYS A 112 7.54 12.82 -8.69
N ASN A 113 7.72 14.14 -8.73
CA ASN A 113 6.78 15.07 -8.11
C ASN A 113 5.60 15.38 -9.06
N LYS A 114 4.59 16.10 -8.57
CA LYS A 114 3.43 16.55 -9.37
C LYS A 114 3.84 17.30 -10.65
N ASP A 115 4.94 18.05 -10.61
CA ASP A 115 5.49 18.79 -11.77
C ASP A 115 6.26 17.90 -12.77
N GLY A 116 6.30 16.59 -12.56
CA GLY A 116 7.05 15.66 -13.39
C GLY A 116 8.56 15.64 -13.19
N LYS A 117 9.09 16.50 -12.31
CA LYS A 117 10.51 16.51 -11.94
C LYS A 117 10.88 15.28 -11.13
N THR A 118 11.99 14.65 -11.50
CA THR A 118 12.55 13.52 -10.78
C THR A 118 13.49 13.95 -9.66
N PHE A 119 13.48 13.23 -8.56
CA PHE A 119 14.37 13.45 -7.42
C PHE A 119 14.70 12.14 -6.71
N ASP A 120 15.82 12.15 -5.99
CA ASP A 120 16.27 11.02 -5.18
C ASP A 120 16.04 11.35 -3.72
N ALA A 121 15.46 10.42 -2.96
CA ALA A 121 15.16 10.63 -1.55
C ALA A 121 15.17 9.31 -0.76
N HIS A 122 15.44 9.42 0.53
CA HIS A 122 15.08 8.40 1.50
C HIS A 122 13.60 8.55 1.84
N VAL A 123 12.94 7.44 2.18
CA VAL A 123 11.60 7.46 2.76
C VAL A 123 11.75 7.15 4.24
N THR A 124 11.14 7.96 5.10
CA THR A 124 11.16 7.80 6.56
C THR A 124 9.77 7.96 7.15
N PHE A 125 9.63 7.70 8.44
CA PHE A 125 8.39 7.98 9.18
C PHE A 125 8.43 9.36 9.83
N ASP A 126 7.30 10.09 9.78
CA ASP A 126 7.08 11.26 10.62
C ASP A 126 6.57 10.87 12.02
N LYS A 127 6.19 11.88 12.83
CA LYS A 127 5.68 11.68 14.20
C LYS A 127 4.37 10.87 14.24
N ASP A 128 3.60 10.90 13.16
CA ASP A 128 2.33 10.17 13.02
C ASP A 128 2.53 8.78 12.39
N PHE A 129 3.79 8.40 12.12
CA PHE A 129 4.19 7.22 11.36
C PHE A 129 3.62 7.19 9.92
N ARG A 130 3.46 8.36 9.32
CA ARG A 130 3.21 8.48 7.88
C ARG A 130 4.55 8.52 7.16
N THR A 131 4.57 7.99 5.94
CA THR A 131 5.81 8.02 5.16
C THR A 131 6.07 9.43 4.61
N VAL A 132 7.25 9.98 4.87
CA VAL A 132 7.72 11.27 4.33
C VAL A 132 8.99 11.07 3.51
N TYR A 133 9.41 12.10 2.76
CA TYR A 133 10.68 12.09 2.02
C TYR A 133 11.75 12.81 2.83
N GLU A 134 12.91 12.17 2.99
CA GLU A 134 14.11 12.78 3.53
C GLU A 134 15.15 12.87 2.41
N PHE A 135 15.56 14.09 2.09
CA PHE A 135 16.53 14.33 1.02
C PHE A 135 17.95 14.21 1.58
N PRO A 136 18.87 13.53 0.87
CA PRO A 136 20.26 13.50 1.29
C PRO A 136 20.84 14.92 1.34
N PRO A 137 21.78 15.21 2.25
CA PRO A 137 22.45 16.49 2.29
C PRO A 137 23.11 16.78 0.94
N ARG A 138 22.98 18.02 0.46
CA ARG A 138 23.65 18.46 -0.77
C ARG A 138 25.15 18.31 -0.58
N THR A 139 25.78 17.39 -1.31
CA THR A 139 27.22 17.43 -1.49
C THR A 139 27.53 18.54 -2.49
N ASP A 140 27.75 19.75 -1.99
CA ASP A 140 28.31 20.85 -2.76
C ASP A 140 29.74 20.49 -3.19
N LYS A 141 29.86 19.79 -4.32
CA LYS A 141 31.12 19.61 -5.05
C LYS A 141 30.89 19.79 -6.54
N ALA A 142 30.63 21.03 -6.94
CA ALA A 142 30.94 21.52 -8.28
C ALA A 142 32.10 22.52 -8.17
N LYS A 143 33.33 22.01 -8.28
CA LYS A 143 34.51 22.81 -8.59
C LYS A 143 34.48 23.08 -10.10
N GLY A 144 33.96 24.23 -10.52
CA GLY A 144 34.05 24.74 -11.89
C GLY A 144 35.05 25.90 -11.95
N LYS A 145 36.12 25.72 -12.72
CA LYS A 145 37.23 26.65 -12.96
C LYS A 145 36.78 28.01 -13.52
N GLY A 146 37.57 29.05 -13.20
CA GLY A 146 37.37 30.42 -13.67
C GLY A 146 37.56 30.66 -15.16
N GLY A 147 37.15 31.85 -15.60
CA GLY A 147 37.28 32.35 -16.97
C GLY A 147 37.00 33.85 -17.04
N ARG A 148 38.09 34.62 -16.88
CA ARG A 148 38.37 35.99 -17.35
C ARG A 148 37.43 36.58 -18.42
N ARG A 149 36.78 37.71 -18.10
CA ARG A 149 36.93 38.99 -18.83
C ARG A 149 36.27 40.13 -18.07
#